data_AF-A0A9Q3V5D5-F1
#
_entry.id   AF-A0A9Q3V5D5-F1
#
_cell.length_a   1.000
_cell.length_b   1.000
_cell.length_c   1.000
_cell.angle_alpha   90.00
_cell.angle_beta   90.00
_cell.angle_gamma   90.00
#
_symmetry.space_group_name_H-M   'P 1'
#
loop_
_entity.id
_entity.type
_entity.pdbx_description
1 polymer ?
#
loop_
_entity_poly.entity_id
_entity_poly.type
_entity_poly.pdbx_seq_one_letter_code
_entity_poly.pdbx_strand_id
1 'polypeptide(L)'
;MSTKNLTATSIILNLFIYLFLYPYAQALANQHINIGFTLRIIFFSFSIITLIYSTIIYFKKKEILKFSLLLIFALSLIIWGLKFGGLFCEGCANTK
;
A
#
# COMPACT_ATOMS: atom_id res chain seq x y z
N MET A 1 -2.89 -19.92 5.24
CA MET A 1 -3.75 -19.03 4.45
C MET A 1 -3.79 -19.53 3.00
N SER A 2 -4.98 -19.83 2.50
CA SER A 2 -5.17 -20.25 1.10
C SER A 2 -4.84 -19.11 0.13
N THR A 3 -4.37 -19.43 -1.08
CA THR A 3 -4.10 -18.45 -2.14
C THR A 3 -5.33 -17.62 -2.51
N LYS A 4 -6.53 -18.23 -2.42
CA LYS A 4 -7.83 -17.56 -2.61
C LYS A 4 -8.08 -16.47 -1.58
N ASN A 5 -7.73 -16.74 -0.32
CA ASN A 5 -7.90 -15.77 0.76
C ASN A 5 -6.91 -14.62 0.59
N LEU A 6 -5.67 -14.90 0.19
CA LEU A 6 -4.67 -13.86 -0.07
C LEU A 6 -5.09 -12.91 -1.19
N THR A 7 -5.63 -13.44 -2.28
CA THR A 7 -6.14 -12.62 -3.39
C THR A 7 -7.33 -11.79 -2.96
N ALA A 8 -8.33 -12.39 -2.30
CA ALA A 8 -9.49 -11.66 -1.80
C ALA A 8 -9.10 -10.54 -0.83
N THR A 9 -8.22 -10.83 0.15
CA THR A 9 -7.74 -9.81 1.10
C THR A 9 -6.97 -8.70 0.40
N SER A 10 -6.10 -9.03 -0.57
CA SER A 10 -5.36 -8.03 -1.35
C SER A 10 -6.30 -7.09 -2.11
N ILE A 11 -7.32 -7.64 -2.76
CA ILE A 11 -8.31 -6.86 -3.52
C ILE A 11 -9.12 -5.97 -2.58
N ILE A 12 -9.66 -6.53 -1.50
CA ILE A 12 -10.46 -5.80 -0.51
C ILE A 12 -9.64 -4.67 0.11
N LEU A 13 -8.37 -4.92 0.46
CA LEU A 13 -7.50 -3.90 1.01
C LEU A 13 -7.24 -2.78 0.00
N ASN A 14 -6.93 -3.11 -1.27
CA ASN A 14 -6.71 -2.10 -2.30
C ASN A 14 -7.96 -1.25 -2.56
N LEU A 15 -9.16 -1.87 -2.59
CA LEU A 15 -10.43 -1.15 -2.70
C LEU A 15 -10.67 -0.26 -1.48
N PHE A 16 -10.41 -0.77 -0.27
CA PHE A 16 -10.55 0.02 0.95
C PHE A 16 -9.63 1.25 0.94
N ILE A 17 -8.38 1.06 0.53
CA ILE A 17 -7.42 2.17 0.45
C ILE A 17 -7.88 3.20 -0.58
N TYR A 18 -8.30 2.75 -1.75
CA TYR A 18 -8.72 3.63 -2.84
C TYR A 18 -10.01 4.41 -2.51
N LEU A 19 -11.02 3.73 -1.97
CA LEU A 19 -12.35 4.32 -1.74
C LEU A 19 -12.45 5.10 -0.43
N PHE A 20 -11.68 4.75 0.59
CA PHE A 20 -11.82 5.33 1.93
C PHE A 20 -10.55 6.01 2.42
N LEU A 21 -9.44 5.27 2.51
CA LEU A 21 -8.25 5.79 3.18
C LEU A 21 -7.58 6.94 2.41
N TYR A 22 -7.47 6.81 1.08
CA TYR A 22 -6.82 7.80 0.24
C TYR A 22 -7.61 9.12 0.17
N PRO A 23 -8.95 9.13 -0.08
CA PRO A 23 -9.75 10.35 0.00
C PRO A 23 -9.72 11.01 1.37
N TYR A 24 -9.76 10.21 2.44
CA TYR A 24 -9.65 10.71 3.81
C TYR A 24 -8.30 11.40 4.06
N ALA A 25 -7.20 10.78 3.64
CA ALA A 25 -5.87 11.38 3.78
C ALA A 25 -5.72 12.67 2.93
N GLN A 26 -6.33 12.72 1.73
CA GLN A 26 -6.38 13.94 0.92
C GLN A 26 -7.19 15.05 1.61
N ALA A 27 -8.32 14.74 2.22
CA ALA A 27 -9.11 15.70 2.99
C ALA A 27 -8.31 16.31 4.16
N LEU A 28 -7.53 15.48 4.87
CA LEU A 28 -6.61 15.94 5.92
C LEU A 28 -5.47 16.80 5.34
N ALA A 29 -4.89 16.41 4.19
CA ALA A 29 -3.86 17.20 3.53
C ALA A 29 -4.39 18.58 3.10
N ASN A 30 -5.65 18.67 2.65
CA ASN A 30 -6.34 19.91 2.34
C ASN A 30 -6.61 20.78 3.58
N GLN A 31 -6.58 20.19 4.78
CA GLN A 31 -6.57 20.90 6.08
C GLN A 31 -5.14 21.18 6.59
N HIS A 32 -4.12 21.06 5.73
CA HIS A 32 -2.70 21.23 6.05
C HIS A 32 -2.14 20.25 7.09
N ILE A 33 -2.80 19.11 7.29
CA ILE A 33 -2.31 18.05 8.16
C ILE A 33 -1.42 17.11 7.33
N ASN A 34 -0.14 17.04 7.68
CA ASN A 34 0.84 16.20 6.99
C ASN A 34 0.74 14.71 7.38
N ILE A 35 -0.37 14.05 7.01
CA ILE A 35 -0.58 12.62 7.26
C ILE A 35 0.09 11.72 6.21
N GLY A 36 0.37 12.26 5.02
CA GLY A 36 0.90 11.52 3.87
C GLY A 36 2.26 10.87 4.14
N PHE A 37 3.16 11.58 4.83
CA PHE A 37 4.47 11.05 5.21
C PHE A 37 4.36 9.84 6.16
N THR A 38 3.52 9.93 7.18
CA THR A 38 3.29 8.85 8.14
C THR A 38 2.72 7.62 7.43
N LEU A 39 1.72 7.79 6.57
CA LEU A 39 1.14 6.68 5.80
C LEU A 39 2.17 6.06 4.85
N ARG A 40 3.00 6.87 4.17
CA ARG A 40 4.09 6.36 3.34
C ARG A 40 5.01 5.41 4.11
N ILE A 41 5.44 5.78 5.32
CA ILE A 41 6.30 4.94 6.15
C ILE A 41 5.61 3.62 6.49
N ILE A 42 4.34 3.66 6.88
CA ILE A 42 3.56 2.47 7.23
C ILE A 42 3.48 1.52 6.03
N PHE A 43 3.10 2.02 4.86
CA PHE A 43 2.98 1.22 3.64
C PHE A 43 4.30 0.62 3.19
N PHE A 44 5.40 1.38 3.25
CA PHE A 44 6.72 0.86 2.93
C PHE A 44 7.20 -0.20 3.92
N SER A 45 6.94 -0.01 5.21
CA SER A 45 7.30 -1.00 6.24
C SER A 45 6.57 -2.33 5.99
N PHE A 46 5.26 -2.29 5.71
CA PHE A 46 4.50 -3.50 5.36
C PHE A 46 4.96 -4.14 4.05
N SER A 47 5.33 -3.34 3.06
CA SER A 47 5.89 -3.85 1.80
C SER A 47 7.20 -4.62 2.05
N ILE A 48 8.14 -4.04 2.80
CA ILE A 48 9.42 -4.69 3.13
C ILE A 48 9.19 -6.00 3.87
N ILE A 49 8.33 -6.01 4.89
CA ILE A 49 7.97 -7.22 5.64
C ILE A 49 7.39 -8.28 4.70
N THR A 50 6.51 -7.89 3.78
CA THR A 50 5.88 -8.79 2.81
C THR A 50 6.90 -9.36 1.82
N LEU A 51 7.85 -8.55 1.33
CA LEU A 51 8.92 -8.98 0.43
C LEU A 51 9.86 -9.99 1.10
N ILE A 52 10.25 -9.74 2.35
CA ILE A 52 11.08 -10.68 3.12
C ILE A 52 10.33 -12.00 3.27
N TYR A 53 9.05 -11.94 3.66
CA TYR A 53 8.22 -13.13 3.83
C TYR A 53 8.02 -13.91 2.52
N SER A 54 7.74 -13.23 1.40
CA SER A 54 7.58 -13.87 0.10
C SER A 54 8.86 -14.59 -0.34
N THR A 55 10.01 -13.94 -0.12
CA THR A 55 11.33 -14.48 -0.45
C THR A 55 11.60 -15.76 0.34
N ILE A 56 11.31 -15.77 1.64
CA ILE A 56 11.44 -16.98 2.48
C ILE A 56 10.55 -18.12 1.94
N ILE A 57 9.31 -17.84 1.56
CA ILE A 57 8.41 -18.85 0.97
C ILE A 57 9.00 -19.42 -0.31
N TYR A 58 9.51 -18.56 -1.19
CA TYR A 58 10.10 -19.00 -2.45
C TYR A 58 11.30 -19.94 -2.22
N PHE A 59 12.24 -19.55 -1.36
CA PHE A 59 13.45 -20.33 -1.14
C PHE A 59 13.20 -21.61 -0.34
N LYS A 60 12.38 -21.56 0.72
CA LYS A 60 12.17 -22.72 1.62
C LYS A 60 11.09 -23.68 1.14
N LYS A 61 10.02 -23.17 0.53
CA LYS A 61 8.84 -23.97 0.17
C LYS A 61 8.66 -24.17 -1.33
N LYS A 62 9.38 -23.40 -2.16
CA LYS A 62 9.27 -23.44 -3.63
C LYS A 62 7.83 -23.20 -4.14
N GLU A 63 6.99 -22.55 -3.34
CA GLU A 63 5.61 -22.21 -3.69
C GLU A 63 5.57 -20.97 -4.59
N ILE A 64 5.88 -21.15 -5.88
CA ILE A 64 6.00 -20.04 -6.86
C ILE A 64 4.73 -19.19 -6.92
N LEU A 65 3.55 -19.82 -6.99
CA LEU A 65 2.28 -19.09 -7.09
C LEU A 65 2.05 -18.15 -5.90
N LYS A 66 2.35 -18.62 -4.69
CA LYS A 66 2.17 -17.83 -3.47
C LYS A 66 3.21 -16.72 -3.38
N PHE A 67 4.44 -16.99 -3.80
CA PHE A 67 5.48 -15.97 -3.94
C PHE A 67 5.03 -14.86 -4.89
N SER A 68 4.57 -15.19 -6.10
CA SER A 68 4.11 -14.21 -7.09
C SER A 68 2.96 -13.34 -6.57
N LEU A 69 1.99 -13.94 -5.88
CA LEU A 69 0.87 -13.19 -5.29
C LEU A 69 1.34 -12.23 -4.18
N LEU A 70 2.22 -12.68 -3.29
CA LEU A 70 2.77 -11.83 -2.23
C LEU A 70 3.66 -10.72 -2.79
N LEU A 71 4.40 -11.00 -3.88
CA LEU A 71 5.20 -10.00 -4.57
C LEU A 71 4.31 -8.90 -5.17
N ILE A 72 3.25 -9.28 -5.90
CA ILE A 72 2.27 -8.32 -6.43
C ILE A 72 1.64 -7.50 -5.30
N PHE A 73 1.30 -8.15 -4.19
CA PHE A 73 0.76 -7.46 -3.03
C PHE A 73 1.75 -6.44 -2.44
N ALA A 74 3.01 -6.82 -2.25
CA ALA A 74 4.04 -5.90 -1.78
C ALA A 74 4.24 -4.71 -2.73
N LEU A 75 4.26 -4.95 -4.05
CA LEU A 75 4.33 -3.88 -5.05
C LEU A 75 3.12 -2.93 -4.96
N SER A 76 1.92 -3.45 -4.73
CA SER A 76 0.73 -2.61 -4.52
C SER A 76 0.87 -1.70 -3.29
N LEU A 77 1.47 -2.19 -2.20
CA LEU A 77 1.75 -1.38 -1.01
C LEU A 77 2.79 -0.29 -1.29
N ILE A 78 3.81 -0.56 -2.12
CA ILE A 78 4.78 0.46 -2.55
C ILE A 78 4.06 1.56 -3.34
N ILE A 79 3.22 1.19 -4.31
CA ILE A 79 2.45 2.16 -5.11
C ILE A 79 1.61 3.05 -4.20
N TRP A 80 0.93 2.47 -3.21
CA TRP A 80 0.18 3.25 -2.23
C TRP A 80 1.06 4.16 -1.39
N GLY A 81 2.19 3.66 -0.87
CA GLY A 81 3.14 4.48 -0.12
C GLY A 81 3.65 5.69 -0.91
N LEU A 82 3.91 5.51 -2.21
CA LEU A 82 4.28 6.61 -3.10
C LEU A 82 3.13 7.62 -3.28
N LYS A 83 1.90 7.14 -3.50
CA LYS A 83 0.71 8.01 -3.62
C LYS A 83 0.46 8.82 -2.34
N PHE A 84 0.54 8.21 -1.16
CA PHE A 84 0.39 8.92 0.11
C PHE A 84 1.51 9.93 0.34
N GLY A 85 2.76 9.58 -0.02
CA GLY A 85 3.90 10.49 0.08
C GLY A 85 3.84 11.69 -0.85
N GLY A 86 3.06 11.58 -1.92
CA GLY A 86 2.80 12.66 -2.88
C GLY A 86 1.53 13.47 -2.57
N LEU A 87 0.87 13.25 -1.43
CA LEU A 87 -0.28 14.08 -1.03
C LEU A 87 0.19 15.50 -0.69
N PHE A 88 -0.52 16.48 -1.23
CA PHE A 88 -0.37 17.89 -0.92
C PHE A 88 -1.73 18.56 -0.90
N CYS A 89 -1.81 19.77 -0.34
CA CYS A 89 -3.04 20.56 -0.36
C CYS A 89 -3.32 21.03 -1.81
N GLU A 90 -4.41 20.55 -2.40
CA GLU A 90 -4.80 20.89 -3.77
C GLU A 90 -5.15 22.39 -3.90
N GLY A 91 -5.75 22.97 -2.86
CA GLY A 91 -6.05 24.41 -2.80
C GLY A 91 -4.80 25.28 -2.88
N CYS A 92 -3.70 24.85 -2.23
CA CYS A 92 -2.39 25.52 -2.33
C CYS A 92 -1.72 25.33 -3.69
N ALA A 93 -1.98 24.22 -4.37
CA ALA A 93 -1.39 23.95 -5.68
C ALA A 93 -2.05 24.81 -6.78
N ASN A 94 -3.36 25.08 -6.65
CA ASN A 94 -4.14 25.87 -7.61
C ASN A 94 -4.07 27.38 -7.39
N THR A 95 -3.42 27.86 -6.33
CA THR A 95 -3.23 29.30 -6.03
C THR A 95 -1.94 29.88 -6.62
N LYS A 96 -1.26 29.14 -7.51
CA LYS A 96 -0.12 29.63 -8.29
C LYS A 96 -0.55 30.42 -9.52
#